data_AF-A0A0A9FYA2-F1
#
_entry.id   AF-A0A0A9FYA2-F1
#
_cell.length_a   1.000
_cell.length_b   1.000
_cell.length_c   1.000
_cell.angle_alpha   90.00
_cell.angle_beta   90.00
_cell.angle_gamma   90.00
#
_symmetry.space_group_name_H-M   'P 1'
#
loop_
_entity.id
_entity.type
_entity.pdbx_description
1 polymer ?
#
loop_
_entity_poly.entity_id
_entity_poly.type
_entity_poly.pdbx_seq_one_letter_code
_entity_poly.pdbx_strand_id
1 'polypeptide(L)'
;MFNDSLALLETLEIMWCGDLREIFPSDTTAKQQIQLQLSQLQPQATITKTFSKLRCIHLHELPKLQRIRGLGIRIHAPELETVKVRGCWSLKSLPAVGGGNKVVECDCEKEWWDRLEWEDYSQVNHYKPIHSRYYKKTLLRGSVLR
;
A
#
# COMPACT_ATOMS: atom_id res chain seq x y z
N MET A 1 22.11 12.56 4.20
CA MET A 1 21.56 11.99 5.45
C MET A 1 20.06 11.92 5.29
N PHE A 2 19.54 10.79 4.81
CA PHE A 2 18.08 10.62 4.66
C PHE A 2 17.52 10.40 6.06
N ASN A 3 16.58 11.27 6.42
CA ASN A 3 16.01 11.39 7.74
C ASN A 3 15.32 10.07 8.15
N ASP A 4 15.90 9.34 9.10
CA ASP A 4 15.31 8.16 9.77
C ASP A 4 14.11 8.55 10.66
N SER A 5 13.41 9.64 10.35
CA SER A 5 12.34 10.23 11.17
C SER A 5 11.11 9.32 11.33
N LEU A 6 11.03 8.23 10.57
CA LEU A 6 9.92 7.27 10.61
C LEU A 6 10.32 5.92 11.23
N ALA A 7 11.54 5.77 11.75
CA ALA A 7 11.97 4.54 12.42
C ALA A 7 11.11 4.20 13.65
N LEU A 8 10.47 5.20 14.25
CA LEU A 8 9.58 5.05 15.41
C LEU A 8 8.09 5.05 15.03
N LEU A 9 7.76 5.11 13.74
CA LEU A 9 6.36 5.16 13.31
C LEU A 9 5.68 3.83 13.62
N GLU A 10 4.67 3.84 14.49
CA GLU A 10 3.92 2.64 14.88
C GLU A 10 2.61 2.49 14.11
N THR A 11 1.95 3.61 13.83
CA THR A 11 0.67 3.65 13.12
C THR A 11 0.72 4.71 12.02
N LEU A 12 0.37 4.30 10.80
CA LEU A 12 0.17 5.20 9.66
C LEU A 12 -1.33 5.29 9.37
N GLU A 13 -1.92 6.47 9.58
CA GLU A 13 -3.33 6.71 9.31
C GLU A 13 -3.51 7.89 8.35
N ILE A 14 -4.20 7.65 7.23
CA ILE A 14 -4.52 8.69 6.24
C ILE A 14 -5.98 8.55 5.84
N MET A 15 -6.73 9.62 6.00
CA MET A 15 -8.17 9.64 5.76
C MET A 15 -8.58 10.83 4.89
N TRP A 16 -9.52 10.61 3.97
CA TRP A 16 -10.22 11.67 3.22
C TRP A 16 -9.33 12.57 2.34
N CYS A 17 -8.18 12.08 1.89
CA CYS A 17 -7.35 12.81 0.93
C CYS A 17 -7.74 12.47 -0.52
N GLY A 18 -8.53 13.36 -1.14
CA GLY A 18 -9.06 13.17 -2.50
C GLY A 18 -8.02 13.19 -3.62
N ASP A 19 -6.88 13.85 -3.42
CA ASP A 19 -5.82 14.02 -4.43
C ASP A 19 -4.53 13.26 -4.14
N LEU A 20 -4.45 12.55 -3.01
CA LEU A 20 -3.27 11.80 -2.63
C LEU A 20 -3.09 10.60 -3.58
N ARG A 21 -1.96 10.54 -4.29
CA ARG A 21 -1.65 9.47 -5.25
C ARG A 21 -0.63 8.47 -4.73
N GLU A 22 0.30 8.94 -3.90
CA GLU A 22 1.38 8.16 -3.29
C GLU A 22 1.62 8.65 -1.86
N ILE A 23 1.89 7.73 -0.92
CA ILE A 23 2.18 8.08 0.49
C ILE A 23 3.67 8.33 0.68
N PHE A 24 4.50 7.42 0.16
CA PHE A 24 5.95 7.55 0.19
C PHE A 24 6.47 7.76 -1.23
N PRO A 25 6.55 9.01 -1.71
CA PRO A 25 7.02 9.29 -3.06
C PRO A 25 8.47 8.83 -3.23
N SER A 26 8.84 8.47 -4.46
CA SER A 26 10.24 8.24 -4.81
C SER A 26 10.88 9.56 -5.23
N ASP A 27 12.07 9.86 -4.72
CA ASP A 27 12.86 11.05 -5.10
C ASP A 27 13.45 10.94 -6.53
N THR A 28 12.99 9.96 -7.31
CA THR A 28 13.45 9.65 -8.65
C THR A 28 12.97 10.70 -9.66
N THR A 29 13.89 11.22 -10.50
CA THR A 29 13.53 12.18 -11.56
C THR A 29 12.62 11.53 -12.62
N ALA A 30 11.75 12.31 -13.30
CA ALA A 30 10.84 11.81 -14.33
C ALA A 30 11.51 10.94 -15.42
N LYS A 31 12.74 11.27 -15.85
CA LYS A 31 13.52 10.44 -16.80
C LYS A 31 13.86 9.07 -16.24
N GLN A 32 14.23 9.01 -14.96
CA GLN A 32 14.54 7.75 -14.28
C GLN A 32 13.26 6.95 -14.01
N GLN A 33 12.11 7.60 -13.78
CA GLN A 33 10.83 6.91 -13.62
C GLN A 33 10.38 6.19 -14.90
N ILE A 34 10.52 6.84 -16.07
CA ILE A 34 10.25 6.22 -17.37
C ILE A 34 11.21 5.05 -17.61
N GLN A 35 12.50 5.24 -17.31
CA GLN A 35 13.49 4.16 -17.42
C GLN A 35 13.14 2.97 -16.53
N LEU A 36 12.74 3.20 -15.27
CA LEU A 36 12.33 2.15 -14.33
C LEU A 36 11.06 1.43 -14.78
N GLN A 37 10.08 2.15 -15.35
CA GLN A 37 8.87 1.54 -15.92
C GLN A 37 9.19 0.65 -17.13
N LEU A 38 10.18 1.04 -17.95
CA LEU A 38 10.61 0.27 -19.12
C LEU A 38 11.58 -0.87 -18.76
N SER A 39 12.31 -0.75 -17.66
CA SER A 39 13.36 -1.69 -17.25
C SER A 39 12.92 -2.72 -16.21
N GLN A 40 11.64 -3.12 -16.17
CA GLN A 40 11.09 -4.12 -15.24
C GLN A 40 11.82 -5.50 -15.24
N LEU A 41 12.85 -5.67 -16.10
CA LEU A 41 13.70 -6.86 -16.25
C LEU A 41 15.16 -6.67 -15.76
N GLN A 42 15.55 -5.51 -15.22
CA GLN A 42 16.92 -5.24 -14.75
C GLN A 42 16.91 -4.84 -13.26
N PRO A 43 17.77 -5.44 -12.40
CA PRO A 43 17.85 -5.11 -10.98
C PRO A 43 18.53 -3.76 -10.79
N GLN A 44 17.78 -2.67 -10.94
CA GLN A 44 18.25 -1.32 -10.60
C GLN A 44 18.08 -1.08 -9.10
N ALA A 45 18.96 -0.23 -8.54
CA ALA A 45 19.07 0.07 -7.11
C ALA A 45 17.70 0.39 -6.48
N THR A 46 17.16 -0.57 -5.75
CA THR A 46 15.89 -0.42 -5.03
C THR A 46 16.18 0.18 -3.67
N ILE A 47 15.61 1.35 -3.38
CA ILE A 47 15.76 1.98 -2.07
C ILE A 47 14.83 1.24 -1.10
N THR A 48 15.41 0.58 -0.11
CA THR A 48 14.62 -0.07 0.95
C THR A 48 14.38 0.93 2.07
N LYS A 49 13.11 1.22 2.34
CA LYS A 49 12.67 2.04 3.46
C LYS A 49 12.16 1.13 4.56
N THR A 50 12.88 1.11 5.68
CA THR A 50 12.58 0.26 6.82
C THR A 50 11.71 0.98 7.83
N PHE A 51 10.61 0.35 8.23
CA PHE A 51 9.74 0.78 9.31
C PHE A 51 9.78 -0.29 10.40
N SER A 52 10.74 -0.19 11.30
CA SER A 52 11.01 -1.22 12.30
C SER A 52 9.90 -1.38 13.34
N LYS A 53 9.12 -0.33 13.60
CA LYS A 53 8.04 -0.35 14.59
C LYS A 53 6.63 -0.25 14.00
N LEU A 54 6.47 -0.21 12.68
CA LEU A 54 5.16 0.00 12.07
C LEU A 54 4.31 -1.25 12.21
N ARG A 55 3.22 -1.13 12.97
CA ARG A 55 2.29 -2.21 13.31
C ARG A 55 0.97 -2.09 12.57
N CYS A 56 0.51 -0.86 12.33
CA CYS A 56 -0.80 -0.60 11.75
C CYS A 56 -0.72 0.38 10.58
N ILE A 57 -1.39 0.05 9.47
CA ILE A 57 -1.66 0.96 8.36
C ILE A 57 -3.17 1.09 8.21
N HIS A 58 -3.70 2.30 8.27
CA HIS A 58 -5.11 2.61 8.05
C HIS A 58 -5.28 3.64 6.93
N LEU A 59 -5.94 3.23 5.85
CA LEU A 59 -6.21 4.02 4.66
C LEU A 59 -7.72 4.10 4.47
N HIS A 60 -8.25 5.32 4.47
CA HIS A 60 -9.68 5.56 4.38
C HIS A 60 -10.02 6.65 3.36
N GLU A 61 -10.89 6.33 2.41
CA GLU A 61 -11.47 7.31 1.46
C GLU A 61 -10.39 8.10 0.71
N LEU A 62 -9.47 7.35 0.09
CA LEU A 62 -8.38 7.86 -0.74
C LEU A 62 -8.61 7.46 -2.20
N PRO A 63 -9.59 8.06 -2.90
CA PRO A 63 -10.09 7.55 -4.18
C PRO A 63 -9.04 7.58 -5.29
N LYS A 64 -8.04 8.48 -5.21
CA LYS A 64 -6.95 8.61 -6.18
C LYS A 64 -5.63 7.96 -5.74
N LEU A 65 -5.59 7.34 -4.57
CA LEU A 65 -4.38 6.66 -4.10
C LEU A 65 -4.11 5.45 -4.98
N GLN A 66 -2.96 5.44 -5.66
CA GLN A 66 -2.60 4.36 -6.57
C GLN A 66 -1.61 3.38 -5.96
N ARG A 67 -0.68 3.89 -5.15
CA ARG A 67 0.39 3.12 -4.52
C ARG A 67 0.70 3.67 -3.15
N ILE A 68 1.06 2.79 -2.21
CA ILE A 68 1.58 3.21 -0.90
C ILE A 68 3.01 3.75 -1.05
N ARG A 69 3.79 3.21 -1.98
CA ARG A 69 5.18 3.60 -2.25
C ARG A 69 5.40 4.06 -3.69
N GLY A 70 6.41 4.90 -3.87
CA GLY A 70 6.92 5.30 -5.17
C GLY A 70 7.62 4.15 -5.90
N LEU A 71 7.78 4.30 -7.20
CA LEU A 71 8.51 3.33 -8.03
C LEU A 71 9.97 3.23 -7.58
N GLY A 72 10.52 2.03 -7.48
CA GLY A 72 11.91 1.82 -7.03
C GLY A 72 12.11 1.89 -5.51
N ILE A 73 11.05 2.08 -4.72
CA ILE A 73 11.07 1.94 -3.26
C ILE A 73 10.52 0.58 -2.85
N ARG A 74 11.20 -0.12 -1.94
CA ARG A 74 10.65 -1.24 -1.19
C ARG A 74 10.39 -0.82 0.25
N ILE A 75 9.21 -1.16 0.76
CA ILE A 75 8.89 -0.98 2.18
C ILE A 75 9.26 -2.28 2.89
N HIS A 76 10.00 -2.17 3.98
CA HIS A 76 10.30 -3.29 4.86
C HIS A 76 9.75 -3.00 6.26
N ALA A 77 8.68 -3.69 6.65
CA ALA A 77 7.97 -3.47 7.91
C ALA A 77 7.76 -4.80 8.65
N PRO A 78 8.75 -5.29 9.42
CA PRO A 78 8.71 -6.62 10.02
C PRO A 78 7.66 -6.76 11.13
N GLU A 79 7.32 -5.66 11.81
CA GLU A 79 6.35 -5.65 12.90
C GLU A 79 4.90 -5.40 12.44
N LEU A 80 4.65 -5.35 11.13
CA LEU A 80 3.33 -5.05 10.60
C LEU A 80 2.33 -6.15 10.99
N GLU A 81 1.21 -5.76 11.57
CA GLU A 81 0.18 -6.66 12.11
C GLU A 81 -1.12 -6.50 11.36
N THR A 82 -1.53 -5.24 11.13
CA THR A 82 -2.83 -4.95 10.55
C THR A 82 -2.75 -3.90 9.45
N VAL A 83 -3.48 -4.14 8.37
CA VAL A 83 -3.73 -3.19 7.30
C VAL A 83 -5.24 -3.02 7.16
N LYS A 84 -5.73 -1.78 7.20
CA LYS A 84 -7.14 -1.44 6.98
C LYS A 84 -7.23 -0.56 5.75
N VAL A 85 -7.94 -1.02 4.74
CA VAL A 85 -8.16 -0.26 3.50
C VAL A 85 -9.64 -0.15 3.26
N ARG A 86 -10.16 1.08 3.17
CA ARG A 86 -11.56 1.37 2.82
C ARG A 86 -11.66 2.56 1.89
N GLY A 87 -12.51 2.50 0.88
CA GLY A 87 -12.74 3.59 -0.07
C GLY A 87 -11.52 3.95 -0.94
N CYS A 88 -10.49 3.10 -0.99
CA CYS A 88 -9.24 3.32 -1.72
C CYS A 88 -9.22 2.54 -3.05
N TRP A 89 -10.24 2.74 -3.88
CA TRP A 89 -10.51 1.90 -5.06
C TRP A 89 -9.44 1.92 -6.16
N SER A 90 -8.59 2.96 -6.21
CA SER A 90 -7.48 3.05 -7.16
C SER A 90 -6.20 2.38 -6.68
N LEU A 91 -6.14 1.93 -5.42
CA LEU A 91 -4.94 1.35 -4.84
C LEU A 91 -4.78 -0.07 -5.39
N LYS A 92 -3.66 -0.33 -6.07
CA LYS A 92 -3.45 -1.60 -6.77
C LYS A 92 -2.48 -2.54 -6.09
N SER A 93 -1.70 -2.06 -5.12
CA SER A 93 -0.66 -2.87 -4.48
C SER A 93 -0.53 -2.58 -3.00
N LEU A 94 -0.14 -3.61 -2.26
CA LEU A 94 0.23 -3.53 -0.85
C LEU A 94 1.76 -3.59 -0.70
N PRO A 95 2.31 -3.08 0.41
CA PRO A 95 3.74 -3.21 0.68
C PRO A 95 4.11 -4.68 0.84
N ALA A 96 5.28 -5.07 0.33
CA ALA A 96 5.82 -6.40 0.63
C ALA A 96 6.21 -6.46 2.12
N VAL A 97 5.52 -7.27 2.91
CA VAL A 97 5.88 -7.50 4.31
C VAL A 97 7.00 -8.53 4.31
N GLY A 98 8.19 -8.10 4.72
CA GLY A 98 9.38 -8.94 4.79
C GLY A 98 9.55 -9.54 6.18
N GLY A 99 9.78 -10.85 6.24
CA GLY A 99 10.38 -11.52 7.39
C GLY A 99 9.41 -12.28 8.28
N GLY A 100 9.51 -13.61 8.23
CA GLY A 100 8.91 -14.54 9.20
C GLY A 100 7.57 -15.14 8.79
N ASN A 101 7.12 -16.14 9.56
CA ASN A 101 5.83 -16.83 9.38
C ASN A 101 4.62 -15.97 9.85
N LYS A 102 4.78 -14.65 10.00
CA LYS A 102 3.75 -13.76 10.53
C LYS A 102 2.78 -13.39 9.40
N VAL A 103 1.50 -13.54 9.66
CA VAL A 103 0.42 -13.21 8.71
C VAL A 103 -0.18 -11.87 9.11
N VAL A 104 -0.23 -10.93 8.17
CA VAL A 104 -0.80 -9.60 8.36
C VAL A 104 -2.30 -9.63 8.07
N GLU A 105 -3.11 -9.17 9.01
CA GLU A 105 -4.55 -9.10 8.83
C GLU A 105 -4.92 -7.87 7.99
N CYS A 106 -5.66 -8.08 6.90
CA CYS A 106 -6.08 -7.01 6.00
C CYS A 106 -7.59 -6.82 6.03
N ASP A 107 -8.10 -5.85 6.80
CA ASP A 107 -9.51 -5.46 6.75
C ASP A 107 -9.77 -4.61 5.50
N CYS A 108 -10.49 -5.18 4.53
CA CYS A 108 -10.63 -4.58 3.21
C CYS A 108 -11.92 -4.98 2.49
N GLU A 109 -12.31 -4.17 1.49
CA GLU A 109 -13.39 -4.54 0.57
C GLU A 109 -13.00 -5.73 -0.30
N LYS A 110 -13.94 -6.67 -0.48
CA LYS A 110 -13.68 -7.88 -1.26
C LYS A 110 -13.37 -7.58 -2.73
N GLU A 111 -14.16 -6.71 -3.38
CA GLU A 111 -13.94 -6.41 -4.81
C GLU A 111 -12.64 -5.64 -5.04
N TRP A 112 -12.15 -4.92 -4.04
CA TRP A 112 -10.83 -4.29 -4.09
C TRP A 112 -9.73 -5.34 -3.96
N TRP A 113 -9.83 -6.22 -2.96
CA TRP A 113 -8.87 -7.31 -2.73
C TRP A 113 -8.70 -8.20 -3.98
N ASP A 114 -9.81 -8.56 -4.62
CA ASP A 114 -9.83 -9.39 -5.83
C ASP A 114 -9.16 -8.72 -7.05
N ARG A 115 -8.92 -7.39 -7.01
CA ARG A 115 -8.28 -6.60 -8.07
C ARG A 115 -6.82 -6.23 -7.78
N LEU A 116 -6.27 -6.64 -6.63
CA LEU A 116 -4.89 -6.34 -6.27
C LEU A 116 -3.92 -6.96 -7.27
N GLU A 117 -2.95 -6.16 -7.69
CA GLU A 117 -1.82 -6.55 -8.53
C GLU A 117 -0.63 -6.84 -7.60
N TRP A 118 -0.22 -8.11 -7.53
CA TRP A 118 0.90 -8.57 -6.71
C TRP A 118 2.15 -8.73 -7.55
N GLU A 119 3.27 -8.14 -7.12
CA GLU A 119 4.56 -8.30 -7.81
C GLU A 119 5.14 -9.70 -7.62
N ASP A 120 4.86 -10.34 -6.48
CA ASP A 120 5.26 -11.71 -6.18
C ASP A 120 4.09 -12.40 -5.47
N TYR A 121 3.62 -13.51 -6.05
CA TYR A 121 2.52 -14.30 -5.51
C TYR A 121 2.80 -14.87 -4.11
N SER A 122 4.08 -14.99 -3.72
CA SER A 122 4.45 -15.36 -2.36
C SER A 122 3.96 -14.34 -1.32
N GLN A 123 3.83 -13.06 -1.70
CA GLN A 123 3.35 -11.99 -0.82
C GLN A 123 1.89 -12.17 -0.42
N VAL A 124 1.07 -12.78 -1.27
CA VAL A 124 -0.34 -13.04 -0.97
C VAL A 124 -0.48 -13.90 0.29
N ASN A 125 0.42 -14.88 0.46
CA ASN A 125 0.39 -15.78 1.62
C ASN A 125 0.77 -15.08 2.94
N HIS A 126 1.40 -13.91 2.88
CA HIS A 126 1.71 -13.12 4.07
C HIS A 126 0.52 -12.26 4.53
N TYR A 127 -0.58 -12.25 3.77
CA TYR A 127 -1.76 -11.50 4.11
C TYR A 127 -2.98 -12.40 4.30
N LYS A 128 -3.79 -12.08 5.30
CA LYS A 128 -5.09 -12.69 5.54
C LYS A 128 -6.18 -11.63 5.38
N PRO A 129 -6.95 -11.65 4.29
CA PRO A 129 -8.04 -10.71 4.11
C PRO A 129 -9.16 -10.98 5.12
N ILE A 130 -9.69 -9.91 5.71
CA ILE A 130 -10.86 -9.89 6.56
C ILE A 130 -11.88 -8.98 5.89
N HIS A 131 -12.91 -9.58 5.29
CA HIS A 131 -13.96 -8.82 4.64
C HIS A 131 -15.07 -8.51 5.64
N SER A 132 -15.11 -7.28 6.15
CA SER A 132 -16.21 -6.86 7.03
C SER A 132 -17.56 -6.96 6.32
N ARG A 133 -18.56 -7.58 6.93
CA ARG A 133 -19.93 -7.71 6.38
C ARG A 133 -20.55 -6.39 5.95
N TYR A 134 -20.07 -5.27 6.49
CA TYR A 134 -20.57 -3.93 6.20
C TYR A 134 -19.89 -3.24 5.03
N TYR A 135 -18.88 -3.85 4.39
CA TYR A 135 -18.15 -3.22 3.29
C TYR A 135 -19.08 -2.86 2.10
N LYS A 136 -20.15 -3.64 1.88
CA LYS A 136 -21.13 -3.34 0.83
C LYS A 136 -21.98 -2.08 1.08
N LYS A 137 -22.01 -1.55 2.31
CA LYS A 137 -22.74 -0.31 2.60
C LYS A 137 -22.08 0.92 1.98
N THR A 138 -20.76 0.92 1.78
CA THR A 138 -20.04 2.04 1.14
C THR A 138 -20.16 1.99 -0.39
N LEU A 139 -20.29 0.80 -0.98
CA LEU A 139 -20.57 0.62 -2.41
C LEU A 139 -21.92 1.22 -2.86
N LEU A 140 -22.90 1.26 -1.97
CA LEU A 140 -24.24 1.78 -2.27
C LEU A 140 -24.29 3.32 -2.42
N ARG A 141 -23.19 4.04 -2.19
CA ARG A 141 -23.12 5.51 -2.39
C ARG A 141 -22.74 5.94 -3.82
N GLY A 142 -22.49 5.00 -4.72
CA GLY A 142 -22.25 5.26 -6.14
C GLY A 142 -23.50 5.12 -7.00
N SER A 143 -24.65 5.70 -6.62
CA SER A 143 -25.81 5.83 -7.50
C SER A 143 -26.26 7.29 -7.56
N VAL A 144 -26.14 7.87 -8.77
CA VAL A 144 -26.79 9.07 -9.30
C VAL A 144 -26.30 10.43 -8.77
N LEU A 145 -25.64 11.19 -9.65
CA LEU A 145 -26.25 12.39 -10.24
C LEU A 145 -25.94 12.42 -11.75
N ARG A 146 -27.02 12.61 -12.52
CA ARG A 146 -27.05 12.77 -13.98
C ARG A 146 -26.40 14.06 -14.42
#